data_AF-A0A8J5JA59-F1
#
_entry.id   AF-A0A8J5JA59-F1
#
_cell.length_a   1.000
_cell.length_b   1.000
_cell.length_c   1.000
_cell.angle_alpha   90.00
_cell.angle_beta   90.00
_cell.angle_gamma   90.00
#
_symmetry.space_group_name_H-M   'P 1'
#
loop_
_entity.id
_entity.type
_entity.pdbx_description
1 polymer ?
#
loop_
_entity_poly.entity_id
_entity_poly.type
_entity_poly.pdbx_seq_one_letter_code
_entity_poly.pdbx_strand_id
1 'polypeptide(L)'
;MTCSIKIHFKYLRKVLAVPSPTFFGVTPIGRILNRFSRDLDEVDNPLPYWGLWLLLCAFQVVSSFSVCAAVNPFVLLMYIPVGYDCCIAAKVYLCSTLELKRLDGVSRSPFLNLVSDTISSYNMADAFAKRCKELLNNNMKFYFIMHAASRWFDMRTDWFVSVIIGTVALLAVATKSTIGASVAVLINSLTYAAQLSSTFQRMTTLSTRMENSMSSFERIAHNSSLEEEGDQCTKTPFLQHGPVPAISSLKKSHCGIEGTCRSYSKMFPLKVAKK
;
A
#
# COMPACT_ATOMS: atom_id res chain seq x y z
N MET A 1 -2.32 14.04 -11.40
CA MET A 1 -3.79 14.04 -11.63
C MET A 1 -4.23 13.14 -12.79
N THR A 2 -3.55 13.13 -13.96
CA THR A 2 -3.99 12.36 -15.13
C THR A 2 -4.06 10.84 -14.90
N CYS A 3 -3.15 10.26 -14.12
CA CYS A 3 -3.18 8.82 -13.78
C CYS A 3 -4.37 8.47 -12.88
N SER A 4 -4.62 9.24 -11.81
CA SER A 4 -5.78 9.11 -10.93
C SER A 4 -7.08 9.09 -11.73
N ILE A 5 -7.28 10.08 -12.61
CA ILE A 5 -8.48 10.18 -13.46
C ILE A 5 -8.65 8.94 -14.33
N LYS A 6 -7.58 8.45 -14.98
CA LYS A 6 -7.62 7.25 -15.81
C LYS A 6 -7.96 5.99 -15.00
N ILE A 7 -7.38 5.84 -13.80
CA ILE A 7 -7.65 4.72 -12.90
C ILE A 7 -9.11 4.77 -12.43
N HIS A 8 -9.59 5.94 -12.00
CA HIS A 8 -10.97 6.14 -11.56
C HIS A 8 -11.98 5.80 -12.67
N PHE A 9 -11.81 6.34 -13.88
CA PHE A 9 -12.70 6.04 -15.00
C PHE A 9 -12.62 4.58 -15.46
N LYS A 10 -11.43 3.98 -15.48
CA LYS A 10 -11.25 2.56 -15.80
C LYS A 10 -11.97 1.68 -14.78
N TYR A 11 -11.82 1.99 -13.50
CA TYR A 11 -12.47 1.26 -12.42
C TYR A 11 -13.99 1.43 -12.45
N LEU A 12 -14.49 2.66 -12.66
CA LEU A 12 -15.92 2.95 -12.83
C LEU A 12 -16.54 2.18 -14.00
N ARG A 13 -15.90 2.20 -15.18
CA ARG A 13 -16.38 1.45 -16.35
C ARG A 13 -16.47 -0.05 -16.07
N LYS A 14 -15.44 -0.61 -15.41
CA LYS A 14 -15.42 -2.03 -15.05
C LYS A 14 -16.55 -2.37 -14.08
N VAL A 15 -16.74 -1.59 -13.01
CA VAL A 15 -17.82 -1.82 -12.04
C VAL A 15 -19.20 -1.75 -12.69
N LEU A 16 -19.40 -0.86 -13.66
CA LEU A 16 -20.66 -0.77 -14.42
C LEU A 16 -20.88 -1.92 -15.41
N ALA A 17 -19.80 -2.59 -15.85
CA ALA A 17 -19.85 -3.70 -16.81
C ALA A 17 -19.96 -5.09 -16.14
N VAL A 18 -19.96 -5.20 -14.81
CA VAL A 18 -20.08 -6.48 -14.09
C VAL A 18 -21.56 -6.93 -14.01
N PRO A 19 -21.86 -8.25 -14.08
CA PRO A 19 -23.22 -8.78 -13.97
C PRO A 19 -24.02 -8.20 -12.79
N SER A 20 -25.09 -7.48 -13.13
CA SER A 20 -25.93 -6.76 -12.17
C SER A 20 -26.54 -7.60 -11.04
N PRO A 21 -26.99 -8.86 -11.23
CA PRO A 21 -27.62 -9.60 -10.13
C PRO A 21 -26.62 -10.29 -9.18
N THR A 22 -25.45 -10.71 -9.66
CA THR A 22 -24.51 -11.53 -8.88
C THR A 22 -23.54 -10.67 -8.05
N PHE A 23 -23.10 -9.53 -8.59
CA PHE A 23 -22.11 -8.69 -7.90
C PHE A 23 -22.76 -7.73 -6.91
N PHE A 24 -23.86 -7.06 -7.29
CA PHE A 24 -24.58 -6.12 -6.42
C PHE A 24 -25.52 -6.80 -5.42
N GLY A 25 -25.89 -8.07 -5.67
CA GLY A 25 -26.63 -8.89 -4.70
C GLY A 25 -25.75 -9.41 -3.54
N VAL A 26 -24.45 -9.60 -3.79
CA VAL A 26 -23.48 -10.15 -2.81
C VAL A 26 -22.68 -9.05 -2.11
N THR A 27 -22.44 -7.92 -2.79
CA THR A 27 -21.60 -6.83 -2.28
C THR A 27 -22.45 -5.64 -1.86
N PRO A 28 -22.47 -5.25 -0.56
CA PRO A 28 -23.25 -4.10 -0.14
C PRO A 28 -22.70 -2.82 -0.79
N ILE A 29 -23.61 -1.94 -1.24
CA ILE A 29 -23.27 -0.67 -1.92
C ILE A 29 -22.28 0.17 -1.10
N GLY A 30 -22.41 0.18 0.24
CA GLY A 30 -21.49 0.89 1.13
C GLY A 30 -20.04 0.41 1.05
N ARG A 31 -19.79 -0.88 0.76
CA ARG A 31 -18.42 -1.39 0.55
C ARG A 31 -17.81 -0.89 -0.75
N ILE A 32 -18.62 -0.77 -1.81
CA ILE A 32 -18.21 -0.22 -3.10
C ILE A 32 -17.87 1.26 -2.94
N LEU A 33 -18.73 2.03 -2.26
CA LEU A 33 -18.52 3.45 -1.99
C LEU A 33 -17.27 3.70 -1.13
N ASN A 34 -17.08 2.92 -0.05
CA ASN A 34 -15.89 3.03 0.78
C ASN A 34 -14.60 2.71 0.00
N ARG A 35 -14.64 1.79 -0.98
CA ARG A 35 -13.51 1.54 -1.88
C ARG A 35 -13.25 2.70 -2.85
N PHE A 36 -14.29 3.25 -3.48
CA PHE A 36 -14.15 4.41 -4.37
C PHE A 36 -13.68 5.67 -3.66
N SER A 37 -14.05 5.84 -2.39
CA SER A 37 -13.64 7.02 -1.61
C SER A 37 -12.29 6.80 -0.94
N ARG A 38 -12.16 5.78 -0.08
CA ARG A 38 -10.99 5.61 0.77
C ARG A 38 -9.80 4.99 0.06
N ASP A 39 -10.00 3.91 -0.70
CA ASP A 39 -8.87 3.24 -1.36
C ASP A 39 -8.33 4.09 -2.53
N LEU A 40 -9.22 4.82 -3.22
CA LEU A 40 -8.81 5.76 -4.27
C LEU A 40 -8.03 6.95 -3.70
N ASP A 41 -8.49 7.54 -2.58
CA ASP A 41 -7.79 8.63 -1.89
C ASP A 41 -6.39 8.20 -1.41
N GLU A 42 -6.27 6.97 -0.88
CA GLU A 42 -4.98 6.38 -0.49
C GLU A 42 -4.04 6.09 -1.68
N VAL A 43 -4.57 5.92 -2.89
CA VAL A 43 -3.76 5.75 -4.10
C VAL A 43 -3.41 7.10 -4.72
N ASP A 44 -4.29 8.10 -4.60
CA ASP A 44 -4.14 9.37 -5.30
C ASP A 44 -3.25 10.36 -4.55
N ASN A 45 -3.24 10.30 -3.22
CA ASN A 45 -2.55 11.30 -2.41
C ASN A 45 -1.27 10.75 -1.74
N PRO A 46 -1.30 9.72 -0.88
CA PRO A 46 -0.08 9.24 -0.23
C PRO A 46 0.84 8.46 -1.17
N LEU A 47 0.34 7.65 -2.10
CA LEU A 47 1.18 6.84 -2.98
C LEU A 47 2.20 7.67 -3.81
N PRO A 48 1.82 8.74 -4.55
CA PRO A 48 2.79 9.55 -5.28
C PRO A 48 3.76 10.29 -4.35
N TYR A 49 3.29 10.72 -3.17
CA TYR A 49 4.16 11.34 -2.16
C TYR A 49 5.24 10.36 -1.68
N TRP A 50 4.87 9.16 -1.25
CA TRP A 50 5.83 8.14 -0.81
C TRP A 50 6.75 7.70 -1.95
N GLY A 51 6.22 7.55 -3.17
CA GLY A 51 7.00 7.17 -4.35
C GLY A 51 8.07 8.20 -4.72
N LEU A 52 7.75 9.50 -4.69
CA LEU A 52 8.71 10.57 -4.96
C LEU A 52 9.81 10.63 -3.90
N TRP A 53 9.44 10.52 -2.62
CA TRP A 53 10.42 10.48 -1.54
C TRP A 53 11.29 9.22 -1.57
N LEU A 54 10.73 8.08 -1.98
CA LEU A 54 11.49 6.84 -2.16
C LEU A 54 12.50 6.99 -3.30
N LEU A 55 12.09 7.59 -4.43
CA LEU A 55 12.96 7.89 -5.56
C LEU A 55 14.10 8.84 -5.15
N LEU A 56 13.78 9.89 -4.39
CA LEU A 56 14.78 10.80 -3.83
C LEU A 56 15.77 10.07 -2.91
N CYS A 57 15.27 9.19 -2.03
CA CYS A 57 16.13 8.36 -1.18
C CYS A 57 17.02 7.44 -2.01
N ALA A 58 16.49 6.81 -3.07
CA ALA A 58 17.25 5.94 -3.94
C ALA A 58 18.41 6.70 -4.62
N PHE A 59 18.15 7.89 -5.17
CA PHE A 59 19.21 8.74 -5.71
C PHE A 59 20.23 9.17 -4.67
N GLN A 60 19.79 9.46 -3.44
CA GLN A 60 20.69 9.84 -2.35
C GLN A 60 21.58 8.66 -1.90
N VAL A 61 21.06 7.44 -1.86
CA VAL A 61 21.84 6.22 -1.59
C VAL A 61 22.88 6.02 -2.69
N VAL A 62 22.48 6.09 -3.96
CA VAL A 62 23.40 5.93 -5.12
C VAL A 62 24.48 7.00 -5.12
N SER A 63 24.13 8.25 -4.82
CA SER A 63 25.08 9.36 -4.70
C SER A 63 26.06 9.12 -3.55
N SER A 64 25.56 8.73 -2.37
CA SER A 64 26.40 8.45 -1.20
C SER A 64 27.36 7.28 -1.46
N PHE A 65 26.89 6.22 -2.09
CA PHE A 65 27.74 5.08 -2.49
C PHE A 65 28.81 5.49 -3.50
N SER A 66 28.45 6.28 -4.51
CA SER A 66 29.40 6.78 -5.51
C SER A 66 30.52 7.62 -4.87
N VAL A 67 30.17 8.51 -3.93
CA VAL A 67 31.17 9.32 -3.22
C VAL A 67 32.03 8.46 -2.30
N CYS A 68 31.44 7.50 -1.57
CA CYS A 68 32.21 6.56 -0.73
C CYS A 68 33.22 5.75 -1.55
N ALA A 69 32.80 5.26 -2.73
CA ALA A 69 33.67 4.51 -3.64
C ALA A 69 34.82 5.35 -4.19
N ALA A 70 34.58 6.64 -4.49
CA ALA A 70 35.60 7.56 -4.97
C ALA A 70 36.62 7.95 -3.89
N VAL A 71 36.18 8.10 -2.64
CA VAL A 71 37.03 8.56 -1.53
C VAL A 71 37.89 7.43 -0.98
N ASN A 72 37.30 6.28 -0.64
CA ASN A 72 38.05 5.16 -0.11
C ASN A 72 37.33 3.82 -0.36
N PRO A 73 37.80 3.01 -1.32
CA PRO A 73 37.18 1.72 -1.63
C PRO A 73 37.30 0.69 -0.49
N PHE A 74 38.28 0.82 0.41
CA PHE A 74 38.43 -0.10 1.54
C PHE A 74 37.30 0.04 2.57
N VAL A 75 36.72 1.24 2.69
CA VAL A 75 35.57 1.48 3.57
C VAL A 75 34.33 0.73 3.08
N LEU A 76 34.22 0.48 1.76
CA LEU A 76 33.11 -0.29 1.18
C LEU A 76 33.07 -1.72 1.71
N LEU A 77 34.24 -2.33 1.97
CA LEU A 77 34.34 -3.69 2.50
C LEU A 77 33.71 -3.80 3.91
N MET A 78 33.86 -2.76 4.74
CA MET A 78 33.24 -2.69 6.08
C MET A 78 31.72 -2.54 6.02
N TYR A 79 31.18 -1.97 4.94
CA TYR A 79 29.73 -1.84 4.76
C TYR A 79 29.04 -3.13 4.36
N ILE A 80 29.74 -4.10 3.77
CA ILE A 80 29.14 -5.38 3.33
C ILE A 80 28.51 -6.16 4.49
N PRO A 81 29.21 -6.46 5.60
CA PRO A 81 28.62 -7.23 6.71
C PRO A 81 27.46 -6.47 7.37
N VAL A 82 27.61 -5.15 7.58
CA VAL A 82 26.54 -4.34 8.19
C VAL A 82 25.34 -4.22 7.26
N GLY A 83 25.56 -4.10 5.95
CA GLY A 83 24.50 -4.12 4.94
C GLY A 83 23.70 -5.42 4.98
N TYR A 84 24.37 -6.56 5.15
CA TYR A 84 23.73 -7.87 5.31
C TYR A 84 22.86 -7.93 6.57
N ASP A 85 23.39 -7.55 7.73
CA ASP A 85 22.64 -7.52 8.99
C ASP A 85 21.44 -6.56 8.92
N CYS A 86 21.64 -5.38 8.33
CA CYS A 86 20.59 -4.40 8.09
C CYS A 86 19.49 -4.93 7.16
N CYS A 87 19.83 -5.73 6.15
CA CYS A 87 18.85 -6.35 5.27
C CYS A 87 17.98 -7.38 6.01
N ILE A 88 18.58 -8.18 6.91
CA ILE A 88 17.82 -9.12 7.74
C ILE A 88 16.90 -8.35 8.69
N ALA A 89 17.41 -7.32 9.36
CA ALA A 89 16.62 -6.48 10.25
C ALA A 89 15.47 -5.79 9.49
N ALA A 90 15.72 -5.28 8.29
CA ALA A 90 14.72 -4.64 7.44
C ALA A 90 13.61 -5.63 7.03
N LYS A 91 13.95 -6.88 6.69
CA LYS A 91 12.95 -7.92 6.38
C LYS A 91 12.06 -8.23 7.57
N VAL A 92 12.65 -8.42 8.75
CA VAL A 92 11.90 -8.69 9.99
C VAL A 92 10.99 -7.51 10.35
N TYR A 93 11.50 -6.28 10.22
CA TYR A 93 10.73 -5.05 10.43
C TYR A 93 9.56 -4.94 9.46
N LEU A 94 9.80 -5.20 8.17
CA LEU A 94 8.77 -5.13 7.13
C LEU A 94 7.64 -6.13 7.39
N CYS A 95 7.98 -7.41 7.61
CA CYS A 95 6.98 -8.43 7.92
C CYS A 95 6.17 -8.09 9.17
N SER A 96 6.84 -7.61 10.23
CA SER A 96 6.16 -7.25 11.48
C SER A 96 5.22 -6.07 11.30
N THR A 97 5.67 -5.01 10.63
CA THR A 97 4.86 -3.80 10.44
C THR A 97 3.66 -4.02 9.53
N LEU A 98 3.78 -4.87 8.51
CA LEU A 98 2.65 -5.26 7.66
C LEU A 98 1.56 -6.00 8.45
N GLU A 99 1.93 -6.95 9.31
CA GLU A 99 0.96 -7.64 10.18
C GLU A 99 0.34 -6.70 11.22
N LEU A 100 1.13 -5.81 11.83
CA LEU A 100 0.61 -4.80 12.75
C LEU A 100 -0.37 -3.85 12.05
N LYS A 101 -0.07 -3.46 10.81
CA LYS A 101 -0.97 -2.64 10.00
C LYS A 101 -2.30 -3.35 9.72
N ARG A 102 -2.25 -4.66 9.46
CA ARG A 102 -3.46 -5.47 9.26
C ARG A 102 -4.32 -5.49 10.53
N LEU A 103 -3.69 -5.66 11.70
CA LEU A 103 -4.39 -5.63 12.99
C LEU A 103 -4.99 -4.25 13.28
N ASP A 104 -4.27 -3.15 13.01
CA ASP A 104 -4.79 -1.78 13.13
C ASP A 104 -6.00 -1.55 12.20
N GLY A 105 -5.94 -2.08 10.98
CA GLY A 105 -7.07 -2.03 10.04
C GLY A 105 -8.32 -2.73 10.56
N VAL A 106 -8.16 -3.89 11.20
CA VAL A 106 -9.28 -4.67 11.78
C VAL A 106 -9.82 -4.03 13.05
N SER A 107 -8.95 -3.45 13.90
CA SER A 107 -9.39 -2.77 15.14
C SER A 107 -10.14 -1.47 14.87
N ARG A 108 -9.86 -0.81 13.74
CA ARG A 108 -10.49 0.47 13.38
C ARG A 108 -11.93 0.35 12.89
N SER A 109 -12.31 -0.75 12.24
CA SER A 109 -13.67 -0.92 11.71
C SER A 109 -14.79 -0.90 12.76
N PRO A 110 -14.72 -1.62 13.91
CA PRO A 110 -15.78 -1.56 14.93
C PRO A 110 -15.91 -0.17 15.56
N PHE A 111 -14.82 0.58 15.68
CA PHE A 111 -14.85 1.95 16.18
C PHE A 111 -15.64 2.88 15.24
N LEU A 112 -15.40 2.81 13.93
CA LEU A 112 -16.10 3.63 12.95
C LEU A 112 -17.60 3.32 12.88
N ASN A 113 -17.96 2.03 12.98
CA ASN A 113 -19.37 1.63 13.02
C ASN A 113 -20.07 2.19 14.26
N LEU A 114 -19.41 2.09 15.41
CA LEU A 114 -19.94 2.60 16.67
C LEU A 114 -20.19 4.12 16.57
N VAL A 115 -19.24 4.90 16.03
CA VAL A 115 -19.41 6.36 15.83
C VAL A 115 -20.58 6.71 14.92
N SER A 116 -20.83 5.94 13.86
CA SER A 116 -22.01 6.15 13.01
C SER A 116 -23.32 5.91 13.77
N ASP A 117 -23.36 4.87 14.62
CA ASP A 117 -24.56 4.52 15.40
C ASP A 117 -24.88 5.55 16.50
N THR A 118 -23.87 6.27 17.04
CA THR A 118 -24.10 7.36 18.01
C THR A 118 -24.83 8.52 17.42
N ILE A 119 -24.47 8.89 16.18
CA ILE A 119 -25.03 10.06 15.50
C ILE A 119 -26.53 9.86 15.30
N SER A 120 -26.97 8.60 15.17
CA SER A 120 -28.38 8.23 15.06
C SER A 120 -29.11 8.01 16.39
N SER A 121 -28.42 7.90 17.53
CA SER A 121 -29.03 7.58 18.82
C SER A 121 -28.47 8.43 19.98
N TYR A 122 -29.14 9.55 20.26
CA TYR A 122 -28.71 10.52 21.29
C TYR A 122 -29.03 10.09 22.74
N ASN A 123 -29.86 9.07 22.95
CA ASN A 123 -30.45 8.76 24.27
C ASN A 123 -29.60 7.84 25.17
N MET A 124 -28.41 7.36 24.73
CA MET A 124 -27.52 6.51 25.54
C MET A 124 -26.04 6.92 25.45
N ALA A 125 -25.77 8.22 25.55
CA ALA A 125 -24.44 8.79 25.36
C ALA A 125 -23.36 8.24 26.31
N ASP A 126 -23.66 7.98 27.59
CA ASP A 126 -22.66 7.58 28.58
C ASP A 126 -22.16 6.13 28.41
N ALA A 127 -23.09 5.18 28.19
CA ALA A 127 -22.74 3.78 27.92
C ALA A 127 -21.94 3.66 26.62
N PHE A 128 -22.32 4.47 25.64
CA PHE A 128 -21.65 4.57 24.36
C PHE A 128 -20.24 5.18 24.48
N ALA A 129 -20.07 6.26 25.23
CA ALA A 129 -18.78 6.91 25.46
C ALA A 129 -17.76 5.95 26.10
N LYS A 130 -18.22 5.14 27.08
CA LYS A 130 -17.38 4.10 27.69
C LYS A 130 -16.91 3.07 26.67
N ARG A 131 -17.80 2.61 25.79
CA ARG A 131 -17.48 1.62 24.75
C ARG A 131 -16.54 2.18 23.67
N CYS A 132 -16.75 3.42 23.26
CA CYS A 132 -15.85 4.14 22.34
C CYS A 132 -14.44 4.28 22.93
N LYS A 133 -14.33 4.61 24.23
CA LYS A 133 -13.05 4.73 24.92
C LYS A 133 -12.28 3.40 24.95
N GLU A 134 -12.96 2.28 25.19
CA GLU A 134 -12.33 0.94 25.16
C GLU A 134 -11.79 0.57 23.77
N LEU A 135 -12.59 0.79 22.72
CA LEU A 135 -12.19 0.51 21.34
C LEU A 135 -11.05 1.42 20.88
N LEU A 136 -11.13 2.72 21.20
CA LEU A 136 -10.07 3.68 20.90
C LEU A 136 -8.77 3.31 21.61
N ASN A 137 -8.83 2.93 22.88
CA ASN A 137 -7.65 2.50 23.63
C ASN A 137 -7.01 1.25 23.00
N ASN A 138 -7.83 0.29 22.55
CA ASN A 138 -7.30 -0.89 21.85
C ASN A 138 -6.65 -0.53 20.51
N ASN A 139 -7.22 0.39 19.74
CA ASN A 139 -6.58 0.87 18.50
C ASN A 139 -5.27 1.61 18.77
N MET A 140 -5.24 2.46 19.79
CA MET A 140 -4.05 3.22 20.18
C MET A 140 -2.90 2.31 20.61
N LYS A 141 -3.18 1.16 21.24
CA LYS A 141 -2.15 0.16 21.56
C LYS A 141 -1.46 -0.37 20.30
N PHE A 142 -2.21 -0.77 19.27
CA PHE A 142 -1.62 -1.26 18.01
C PHE A 142 -0.79 -0.18 17.32
N TYR A 143 -1.33 1.04 17.26
CA TYR A 143 -0.60 2.19 16.72
C TYR A 143 0.70 2.47 17.47
N PHE A 144 0.68 2.41 18.81
CA PHE A 144 1.86 2.61 19.63
C PHE A 144 2.92 1.53 19.39
N ILE A 145 2.52 0.25 19.32
CA ILE A 145 3.47 -0.85 19.06
C ILE A 145 4.07 -0.71 17.65
N MET A 146 3.30 -0.27 16.66
CA MET A 146 3.81 0.01 15.32
C MET A 146 4.89 1.11 15.32
N HIS A 147 4.70 2.19 16.09
CA HIS A 147 5.71 3.22 16.28
C HIS A 147 6.93 2.72 17.06
N ALA A 148 6.70 1.94 18.11
CA ALA A 148 7.78 1.33 18.88
C ALA A 148 8.64 0.38 18.02
N ALA A 149 8.03 -0.39 17.11
CA ALA A 149 8.73 -1.26 16.17
C ALA A 149 9.62 -0.46 15.20
N SER A 150 9.13 0.69 14.70
CA SER A 150 9.94 1.59 13.86
C SER A 150 11.16 2.11 14.63
N ARG A 151 10.95 2.56 15.87
CA ARG A 151 12.05 3.05 16.72
C ARG A 151 13.05 1.96 17.10
N TRP A 152 12.58 0.74 17.31
CA TRP A 152 13.45 -0.41 17.56
C TRP A 152 14.38 -0.69 16.37
N PHE A 153 13.84 -0.65 15.14
CA PHE A 153 14.64 -0.81 13.93
C PHE A 153 15.67 0.32 13.73
N ASP A 154 15.25 1.57 13.94
CA ASP A 154 16.13 2.74 13.85
C ASP A 154 17.29 2.62 14.85
N MET A 155 16.97 2.37 16.13
CA MET A 155 17.97 2.23 17.20
C MET A 155 18.94 1.07 16.95
N ARG A 156 18.44 -0.07 16.47
CA ARG A 156 19.29 -1.23 16.17
C ARG A 156 20.27 -0.93 15.05
N THR A 157 19.82 -0.24 14.01
CA THR A 157 20.66 0.17 12.88
C THR A 157 21.69 1.22 13.32
N ASP A 158 21.30 2.18 14.16
CA ASP A 158 22.20 3.21 14.70
C ASP A 158 23.33 2.63 15.54
N TRP A 159 23.10 1.54 16.28
CA TRP A 159 24.15 0.86 17.04
C TRP A 159 25.26 0.30 16.13
N PHE A 160 24.90 -0.39 15.04
CA PHE A 160 25.88 -0.92 14.10
C PHE A 160 26.70 0.21 13.44
N VAL A 161 26.02 1.28 13.06
CA VAL A 161 26.64 2.44 12.41
C VAL A 161 27.57 3.17 13.36
N SER A 162 27.17 3.32 14.63
CA SER A 162 28.00 3.93 15.67
C SER A 162 29.30 3.16 15.91
N VAL A 163 29.27 1.82 15.83
CA VAL A 163 30.47 0.97 15.93
C VAL A 163 31.41 1.17 14.74
N ILE A 164 30.89 1.25 13.52
CA ILE A 164 31.69 1.56 12.32
C ILE A 164 32.34 2.93 12.46
N ILE A 165 31.54 3.95 12.79
CA ILE A 165 32.00 5.33 12.97
C ILE A 165 33.08 5.41 14.04
N GLY A 166 32.89 4.76 15.19
CA GLY A 166 33.86 4.71 16.27
C GLY A 166 35.18 4.07 15.82
N THR A 167 35.11 2.97 15.07
CA THR A 167 36.29 2.28 14.54
C THR A 167 37.06 3.15 13.54
N VAL A 168 36.34 3.80 12.62
CA VAL A 168 36.94 4.73 11.63
C VAL A 168 37.56 5.95 12.33
N ALA A 169 36.90 6.49 13.36
CA ALA A 169 37.43 7.61 14.14
C ALA A 169 38.71 7.24 14.90
N LEU A 170 38.77 6.06 15.52
CA LEU A 170 39.97 5.57 16.20
C LEU A 170 41.12 5.36 15.21
N LEU A 171 40.86 4.76 14.05
CA LEU A 171 41.84 4.59 12.98
C LEU A 171 42.35 5.94 12.44
N ALA A 172 41.47 6.92 12.28
CA ALA A 172 41.81 8.27 11.85
C ALA A 172 42.77 8.97 12.84
N VAL A 173 42.56 8.80 14.14
CA VAL A 173 43.48 9.36 15.16
C VAL A 173 44.82 8.63 15.15
N ALA A 174 44.81 7.29 15.02
CA ALA A 174 46.03 6.47 15.03
C ALA A 174 46.92 6.69 13.79
N THR A 175 46.32 6.97 12.62
CA THR A 175 47.07 7.16 11.36
C THR A 175 47.50 8.61 11.09
N LYS A 176 47.08 9.56 11.94
CA LYS A 176 47.42 10.99 11.83
C LYS A 176 48.93 11.26 11.72
N SER A 177 49.77 10.42 12.31
CA SER A 177 51.24 10.58 12.30
C SER A 177 51.93 9.95 11.08
N THR A 178 51.28 9.01 10.39
CA THR A 178 51.93 8.14 9.40
C THR A 178 51.45 8.41 7.98
N ILE A 179 50.21 8.88 7.81
CA ILE A 179 49.60 9.08 6.51
C ILE A 179 49.33 10.57 6.36
N GLY A 180 49.97 11.22 5.39
CA GLY A 180 49.68 12.61 4.98
C GLY A 180 48.29 12.79 4.35
N ALA A 181 47.32 11.92 4.70
CA ALA A 181 45.93 12.08 4.33
C ALA A 181 45.41 13.34 5.00
N SER A 182 44.91 14.26 4.18
CA SER A 182 44.30 15.48 4.67
C SER A 182 43.13 15.13 5.59
N VAL A 183 43.09 15.75 6.78
CA VAL A 183 42.03 15.60 7.79
C VAL A 183 40.62 15.72 7.17
N ALA A 184 40.51 16.53 6.10
CA ALA A 184 39.31 16.67 5.28
C ALA A 184 38.78 15.34 4.73
N VAL A 185 39.63 14.43 4.24
CA VAL A 185 39.22 13.14 3.66
C VAL A 185 38.63 12.22 4.72
N LEU A 186 39.22 12.21 5.92
CA LEU A 186 38.76 11.40 7.05
C LEU A 186 37.41 11.90 7.57
N ILE A 187 37.25 13.22 7.78
CA ILE A 187 35.97 13.82 8.19
C ILE A 187 34.89 13.62 7.13
N ASN A 188 35.27 13.68 5.84
CA ASN A 188 34.34 13.45 4.74
C ASN A 188 33.78 12.02 4.77
N SER A 189 34.65 11.02 4.98
CA SER A 189 34.21 9.61 5.07
C SER A 189 33.23 9.36 6.21
N LEU A 190 33.44 10.01 7.36
CA LEU A 190 32.56 9.94 8.52
C LEU A 190 31.18 10.59 8.26
N THR A 191 31.18 11.74 7.58
CA THR A 191 29.95 12.46 7.27
C THR A 191 29.06 11.68 6.29
N TYR A 192 29.66 11.12 5.23
CA TYR A 192 28.92 10.27 4.29
C TYR A 192 28.47 8.94 4.91
N ALA A 193 29.24 8.39 5.86
CA ALA A 193 28.86 7.19 6.59
C ALA A 193 27.57 7.35 7.41
N ALA A 194 27.50 8.44 8.18
CA ALA A 194 26.31 8.77 8.96
C ALA A 194 25.11 9.08 8.04
N GLN A 195 25.34 9.79 6.94
CA GLN A 195 24.28 10.14 5.98
C GLN A 195 23.70 8.92 5.26
N LEU A 196 24.55 7.97 4.85
CA LEU A 196 24.12 6.73 4.19
C LEU A 196 23.17 5.93 5.10
N SER A 197 23.52 5.83 6.38
CA SER A 197 22.77 5.09 7.39
C SER A 197 21.39 5.69 7.65
N SER A 198 21.31 7.00 7.85
CA SER A 198 20.05 7.71 8.01
C SER A 198 19.17 7.59 6.76
N THR A 199 19.78 7.65 5.57
CA THR A 199 19.06 7.49 4.30
C THR A 199 18.51 6.08 4.15
N PHE A 200 19.25 5.05 4.58
CA PHE A 200 18.80 3.66 4.54
C PHE A 200 17.61 3.39 5.47
N GLN A 201 17.64 3.90 6.71
CA GLN A 201 16.51 3.82 7.65
C GLN A 201 15.26 4.47 7.07
N ARG A 202 15.44 5.68 6.53
CA ARG A 202 14.37 6.43 5.87
C ARG A 202 13.82 5.66 4.67
N MET A 203 14.68 5.13 3.81
CA MET A 203 14.29 4.32 2.66
C MET A 203 13.43 3.12 3.07
N THR A 204 13.86 2.36 4.09
CA THR A 204 13.11 1.18 4.58
C THR A 204 11.72 1.55 5.10
N THR A 205 11.64 2.65 5.86
CA THR A 205 10.35 3.16 6.36
C THR A 205 9.44 3.64 5.23
N LEU A 206 10.01 4.30 4.23
CA LEU A 206 9.28 4.75 3.04
C LEU A 206 8.79 3.59 2.18
N SER A 207 9.61 2.55 1.97
CA SER A 207 9.21 1.33 1.28
C SER A 207 8.03 0.66 1.97
N THR A 208 8.08 0.55 3.30
CA THR A 208 6.97 0.01 4.11
C THR A 208 5.68 0.81 3.90
N ARG A 209 5.77 2.15 3.85
CA ARG A 209 4.59 3.01 3.61
C ARG A 209 4.07 2.86 2.17
N MET A 210 4.97 2.75 1.20
CA MET A 210 4.62 2.54 -0.20
C MET A 210 3.94 1.18 -0.41
N GLU A 211 4.45 0.10 0.18
CA GLU A 211 3.82 -1.23 0.11
C GLU A 211 2.41 -1.23 0.69
N ASN A 212 2.22 -0.52 1.81
CA ASN A 212 0.90 -0.35 2.42
C ASN A 212 -0.10 0.34 1.46
N SER A 213 0.32 1.43 0.80
CA SER A 213 -0.52 2.10 -0.21
C SER A 213 -0.70 1.24 -1.47
N MET A 214 0.29 0.45 -1.86
CA MET A 214 0.23 -0.46 -3.00
C MET A 214 -0.78 -1.60 -2.78
N SER A 215 -0.95 -2.08 -1.54
CA SER A 215 -2.00 -3.06 -1.23
C SER A 215 -3.41 -2.51 -1.48
N SER A 216 -3.65 -1.21 -1.25
CA SER A 216 -4.91 -0.55 -1.63
C SER A 216 -5.08 -0.50 -3.15
N PHE A 217 -4.02 -0.21 -3.89
CA PHE A 217 -4.04 -0.28 -5.36
C PHE A 217 -4.33 -1.69 -5.87
N GLU A 218 -3.68 -2.73 -5.31
CA GLU A 218 -3.92 -4.13 -5.68
C GLU A 218 -5.40 -4.52 -5.47
N ARG A 219 -6.01 -4.05 -4.38
CA ARG A 219 -7.45 -4.25 -4.15
C ARG A 219 -8.31 -3.61 -5.25
N ILE A 220 -8.02 -2.39 -5.68
CA ILE A 220 -8.76 -1.74 -6.78
C ILE A 220 -8.52 -2.52 -8.10
N ALA A 221 -7.27 -2.90 -8.36
CA ALA A 221 -6.88 -3.63 -9.56
C ALA A 221 -7.57 -5.01 -9.65
N HIS A 222 -7.64 -5.75 -8.55
CA HIS A 222 -8.29 -7.07 -8.49
C HIS A 222 -9.79 -7.01 -8.83
N ASN A 223 -10.49 -5.94 -8.41
CA ASN A 223 -11.89 -5.77 -8.79
C ASN A 223 -12.06 -5.32 -10.25
N SER A 224 -11.06 -4.66 -10.82
CA SER A 224 -11.05 -4.29 -12.25
C SER A 224 -10.80 -5.47 -13.19
N SER A 225 -10.33 -6.61 -12.67
CA SER A 225 -10.14 -7.86 -13.41
C SER A 225 -11.33 -8.82 -13.32
N LEU A 226 -12.42 -8.45 -12.65
CA LEU A 226 -13.65 -9.26 -12.66
C LEU A 226 -14.17 -9.38 -14.09
N GLU A 227 -14.66 -10.58 -14.43
CA GLU A 227 -15.23 -10.84 -15.76
C GLU A 227 -16.39 -9.87 -16.02
N GLU A 228 -16.25 -9.11 -17.10
CA GLU A 228 -17.31 -8.24 -17.59
C GLU A 228 -18.47 -9.14 -18.04
N GLU A 229 -19.70 -8.72 -17.76
CA GLU A 229 -20.85 -9.24 -18.49
C GLU A 229 -20.57 -8.87 -19.93
N GLY A 230 -20.19 -9.87 -20.72
CA GLY A 230 -19.77 -9.65 -22.08
C GLY A 230 -20.88 -8.87 -22.77
N ASP A 231 -20.53 -7.69 -23.29
CA ASP A 231 -21.22 -7.16 -24.45
C ASP A 231 -20.84 -8.07 -25.62
N GLN A 232 -21.23 -9.35 -25.53
CA GLN A 232 -21.63 -10.07 -26.72
C GLN A 232 -22.93 -9.38 -27.16
N CYS A 233 -22.78 -8.18 -27.73
CA CYS A 233 -23.24 -8.03 -29.08
C CYS A 233 -22.59 -9.17 -29.87
N THR A 234 -23.15 -10.38 -29.74
CA THR A 234 -23.17 -11.33 -30.83
C THR A 234 -23.58 -10.44 -31.98
N LYS A 235 -22.63 -10.19 -32.89
CA LYS A 235 -23.02 -9.80 -34.22
C LYS A 235 -23.83 -11.02 -34.69
N THR A 236 -25.11 -11.08 -34.33
CA THR A 236 -26.09 -11.69 -35.20
C THR A 236 -25.71 -11.14 -36.55
N PRO A 237 -25.36 -11.99 -37.53
CA PRO A 237 -25.18 -11.52 -38.88
C PRO A 237 -26.43 -10.70 -39.14
N PHE A 238 -26.28 -9.37 -39.20
CA PHE A 238 -27.35 -8.51 -39.66
C PHE A 238 -27.69 -9.14 -40.99
N LEU A 239 -28.90 -9.67 -41.11
CA LEU A 239 -29.43 -10.15 -42.38
C LEU A 239 -29.14 -9.03 -43.36
N GLN A 240 -28.15 -9.27 -44.21
CA GLN A 240 -27.84 -8.41 -45.33
C GLN A 240 -29.16 -8.37 -46.10
N HIS A 241 -29.69 -7.16 -46.30
CA HIS A 241 -31.00 -6.83 -46.87
C HIS A 241 -32.12 -6.50 -45.85
N GLY A 242 -32.11 -5.26 -45.35
CA GLY A 242 -33.30 -4.58 -44.80
C GLY A 242 -32.96 -3.42 -43.86
N PRO A 243 -33.70 -2.28 -43.87
CA PRO A 243 -33.46 -1.18 -42.94
C PRO A 243 -33.79 -1.59 -41.50
N VAL A 244 -33.06 -0.99 -40.55
CA VAL A 244 -33.19 -1.20 -39.09
C VAL A 244 -34.66 -1.18 -38.66
N PRO A 245 -35.15 -2.14 -37.86
CA PRO A 245 -36.54 -2.12 -37.41
C PRO A 245 -36.78 -0.87 -36.55
N ALA A 246 -37.66 0.01 -37.02
CA ALA A 246 -38.15 1.12 -36.21
C ALA A 246 -38.84 0.61 -34.94
N ILE A 247 -38.86 1.44 -33.89
CA ILE A 247 -39.44 1.18 -32.56
C ILE A 247 -40.90 0.64 -32.62
N SER A 248 -41.61 0.84 -33.73
CA SER A 248 -42.92 0.28 -34.00
C SER A 248 -42.97 -1.26 -34.11
N SER A 249 -41.84 -1.93 -34.36
CA SER A 249 -41.73 -3.39 -34.54
C SER A 249 -41.73 -4.19 -33.23
N LEU A 250 -41.33 -3.58 -32.11
CA LEU A 250 -41.38 -4.20 -30.78
C LEU A 250 -42.81 -4.36 -30.25
N LYS A 251 -43.80 -3.71 -30.88
CA LYS A 251 -45.19 -3.73 -30.42
C LYS A 251 -45.95 -5.01 -30.81
N LYS A 252 -45.34 -5.94 -31.57
CA LYS A 252 -45.99 -7.16 -32.09
C LYS A 252 -45.26 -8.48 -31.80
N SER A 253 -44.18 -8.46 -31.02
CA SER A 253 -43.49 -9.70 -30.61
C SER A 253 -44.15 -10.28 -29.36
N HIS A 254 -44.90 -11.37 -29.49
CA HIS A 254 -45.26 -12.22 -28.34
C HIS A 254 -43.98 -12.78 -27.73
N CYS A 255 -43.64 -12.37 -26.50
CA CYS A 255 -42.55 -12.94 -25.74
C CYS A 255 -42.99 -14.30 -25.16
N GLY A 256 -42.72 -15.39 -25.88
CA GLY A 256 -42.90 -16.75 -25.39
C GLY A 256 -41.73 -17.13 -24.49
N ILE A 257 -41.98 -17.19 -23.18
CA ILE A 257 -40.98 -17.64 -22.20
C ILE A 257 -41.21 -19.15 -21.97
N GLU A 258 -40.68 -19.99 -22.86
CA GLU A 258 -40.69 -21.45 -22.63
C GLU A 258 -39.39 -21.88 -21.94
N GLY A 259 -39.53 -22.52 -20.77
CA GLY A 259 -38.46 -23.33 -20.18
C GLY A 259 -37.28 -22.61 -19.52
N THR A 260 -37.36 -21.31 -19.20
CA THR A 260 -36.24 -20.63 -18.52
C THR A 260 -36.20 -20.92 -17.02
N CYS A 261 -35.35 -21.85 -16.60
CA CYS A 261 -35.02 -22.07 -15.20
C CYS A 261 -33.88 -21.12 -14.78
N ARG A 262 -34.19 -20.02 -14.09
CA ARG A 262 -33.19 -19.03 -13.64
C ARG A 262 -32.52 -19.52 -12.35
N SER A 263 -31.36 -20.16 -12.45
CA SER A 263 -30.54 -20.53 -11.29
C SER A 263 -29.42 -19.52 -11.10
N TYR A 264 -29.60 -18.59 -10.17
CA TYR A 264 -28.61 -17.55 -9.83
C TYR A 264 -27.35 -18.08 -9.12
N SER A 265 -27.28 -19.38 -8.81
CA SER A 265 -26.25 -19.96 -7.94
C SER A 265 -25.13 -20.73 -8.68
N LYS A 266 -25.26 -21.02 -9.98
CA LYS A 266 -24.42 -22.05 -10.63
C LYS A 266 -23.27 -21.57 -11.51
N MET A 267 -23.02 -20.26 -11.64
CA MET A 267 -22.08 -19.76 -12.66
C MET A 267 -20.74 -19.22 -12.17
N PHE A 268 -20.26 -19.55 -10.96
CA PHE A 268 -18.84 -19.39 -10.60
C PHE A 268 -18.42 -20.42 -9.54
N PRO A 269 -17.25 -21.08 -9.67
CA PRO A 269 -16.63 -21.75 -8.54
C PRO A 269 -16.23 -20.67 -7.54
N LEU A 270 -17.06 -20.49 -6.52
CA LEU A 270 -16.77 -19.71 -5.33
C LEU A 270 -15.48 -20.25 -4.67
N LYS A 271 -14.31 -19.71 -5.05
CA LYS A 271 -13.18 -19.64 -4.12
C LYS A 271 -13.53 -18.61 -3.06
N VAL A 272 -14.39 -19.03 -2.12
CA VAL A 272 -14.52 -18.37 -0.83
C VAL A 272 -13.18 -18.55 -0.13
N ALA A 273 -12.28 -17.58 -0.27
CA ALA A 273 -11.17 -17.43 0.64
C ALA A 273 -11.77 -17.07 2.01
N LYS A 274 -11.94 -18.08 2.85
CA LYS A 274 -12.24 -17.90 4.28
C LYS A 274 -11.06 -17.16 4.92
N LYS A 275 -11.40 -16.02 5.53
CA LYS A 275 -10.76 -15.29 6.64
C LYS A 275 -9.24 -15.19 6.68
#